data_AF-A0A0L0SAN3-F1
#
_entry.id   AF-A0A0L0SAN3-F1
#
_cell.length_a   1.000
_cell.length_b   1.000
_cell.length_c   1.000
_cell.angle_alpha   90.00
_cell.angle_beta   90.00
_cell.angle_gamma   90.00
#
_symmetry.space_group_name_H-M   'P 1'
#
loop_
_entity.id
_entity.type
_entity.pdbx_description
1 polymer ?
#
loop_
_entity_poly.entity_id
_entity_poly.type
_entity_poly.pdbx_seq_one_letter_code
_entity_poly.pdbx_strand_id
1 'polypeptide(L)'
;MSSSLLQSLHRTFSRSSSSTNGRDGDSTPHDGGSTHALDPGSRPSLFHSAIATPVLTATPDPVPRMNLIQYADVARAARDLRSALQLVASSADTLHRILLTLVGCRSSTKELEQHVEGDLLFLIQMLEALERTHARLGDLVLRDLEAPLVADLEAINAAAVDVQRQNEDKLKLLARQLKDAESASLRTRRAKHRDLVAYQQSLTVLNNIALEIKRVETLNVVIGDELAERRLPVVLNRLAATSRGAAATYLDLADAVRYLARAIPHAGVATAINYAAADPALAPSPELAVPLSVPKDAHCMTTASMASPVPPVHTAVAASGAESPVPSHPSTPLTRPRSAMSSSAVGSRPYGSA
;
A
#
# COMPACT_ATOMS: atom_id res chain seq x y z
N MET A 1 -6.85 13.37 -10.04
CA MET A 1 -6.25 12.57 -11.15
C MET A 1 -5.59 11.26 -10.68
N SER A 2 -6.00 10.69 -9.54
CA SER A 2 -5.28 9.55 -8.92
C SER A 2 -5.92 8.16 -9.11
N SER A 3 -7.09 8.02 -9.74
CA SER A 3 -7.72 6.69 -9.93
C SER A 3 -7.28 5.96 -11.21
N SER A 4 -6.79 6.67 -12.23
CA SER A 4 -6.33 6.04 -13.47
C SER A 4 -4.99 5.31 -13.33
N LEU A 5 -4.12 5.78 -12.42
CA LEU A 5 -2.81 5.16 -12.15
C LEU A 5 -2.95 3.81 -11.43
N LEU A 6 -3.86 3.70 -10.46
CA LEU A 6 -4.15 2.44 -9.77
C LEU A 6 -4.85 1.42 -10.68
N GLN A 7 -5.71 1.88 -11.61
CA GLN A 7 -6.32 0.99 -12.62
C GLN A 7 -5.33 0.52 -13.68
N SER A 8 -4.29 1.31 -13.98
CA SER A 8 -3.22 0.93 -14.91
C SER A 8 -2.31 -0.17 -14.34
N LEU A 9 -2.03 -0.11 -13.03
CA LEU A 9 -1.24 -1.15 -12.34
C LEU A 9 -1.96 -2.50 -12.34
N HIS A 10 -3.28 -2.54 -12.19
CA HIS A 10 -4.02 -3.80 -12.25
C HIS A 10 -4.04 -4.42 -13.66
N ARG A 11 -3.96 -3.60 -14.73
CA ARG A 11 -3.94 -4.09 -16.13
C ARG A 11 -2.57 -4.59 -16.58
N THR A 12 -1.48 -4.07 -16.01
CA THR A 12 -0.12 -4.51 -16.34
C THR A 12 0.21 -5.85 -15.69
N PHE A 13 -0.26 -6.09 -14.46
CA PHE A 13 -0.05 -7.37 -13.78
C PHE A 13 -1.00 -8.50 -14.22
N SER A 14 -2.22 -8.21 -14.70
CA SER A 14 -3.14 -9.26 -15.18
C SER A 14 -2.87 -9.74 -16.62
N ARG A 15 -1.85 -9.22 -17.32
CA ARG A 15 -1.58 -9.56 -18.72
C ARG A 15 -0.50 -10.62 -18.94
N SER A 16 0.14 -11.13 -17.88
CA SER A 16 1.19 -12.17 -17.99
C SER A 16 0.69 -13.62 -17.83
N SER A 17 -0.62 -13.83 -17.63
CA SER A 17 -1.18 -15.15 -17.29
C SER A 17 -2.18 -15.72 -18.31
N SER A 18 -2.02 -15.42 -19.61
CA SER A 18 -2.82 -16.06 -20.65
C SER A 18 -2.09 -16.24 -21.98
N SER A 19 -1.27 -17.30 -22.09
CA SER A 19 -0.95 -17.90 -23.40
C SER A 19 -0.30 -19.27 -23.23
N THR A 20 -1.11 -20.34 -23.21
CA THR A 20 -0.74 -21.64 -23.78
C THR A 20 -2.02 -22.44 -24.04
N ASN A 21 -2.45 -22.46 -25.30
CA ASN A 21 -3.38 -23.46 -25.80
C ASN A 21 -2.93 -23.88 -27.22
N GLY A 22 -2.78 -25.20 -27.41
CA GLY A 22 -2.91 -25.88 -28.70
C GLY A 22 -1.62 -26.35 -29.39
N ARG A 23 -1.37 -27.67 -29.39
CA ARG A 23 -1.49 -28.54 -30.60
C ARG A 23 -1.06 -30.00 -30.36
N ASP A 24 -2.01 -30.89 -30.69
CA ASP A 24 -1.97 -32.17 -31.40
C ASP A 24 -0.63 -32.88 -31.66
N GLY A 25 -0.62 -34.21 -31.46
CA GLY A 25 0.45 -35.08 -31.95
C GLY A 25 0.35 -36.53 -31.51
N ASP A 26 -0.47 -37.29 -32.23
CA ASP A 26 -0.64 -38.75 -32.23
C ASP A 26 0.68 -39.54 -32.40
N SER A 27 0.87 -40.65 -31.65
CA SER A 27 1.51 -41.91 -32.08
C SER A 27 1.79 -42.89 -30.92
N THR A 28 1.17 -44.06 -30.97
CA THR A 28 1.61 -45.34 -30.37
C THR A 28 2.80 -45.90 -31.19
N PRO A 29 3.66 -46.83 -30.70
CA PRO A 29 3.27 -48.23 -30.46
C PRO A 29 4.03 -49.03 -29.36
N HIS A 30 3.39 -50.14 -28.97
CA HIS A 30 3.89 -51.48 -28.64
C HIS A 30 4.97 -51.78 -27.58
N ASP A 31 4.60 -52.83 -26.82
CA ASP A 31 5.38 -53.96 -26.29
C ASP A 31 6.09 -53.87 -24.93
N GLY A 32 5.70 -54.83 -24.06
CA GLY A 32 6.64 -55.45 -23.12
C GLY A 32 6.20 -55.60 -21.66
N GLY A 33 5.11 -56.33 -21.37
CA GLY A 33 5.10 -57.19 -20.17
C GLY A 33 6.09 -58.35 -20.39
N SER A 34 6.59 -59.12 -19.42
CA SER A 34 6.27 -59.35 -18.02
C SER A 34 7.35 -60.30 -17.49
N THR A 35 7.69 -60.18 -16.20
CA THR A 35 8.10 -61.24 -15.24
C THR A 35 9.23 -62.22 -15.58
N HIS A 36 10.24 -62.29 -14.70
CA HIS A 36 10.60 -63.55 -14.01
C HIS A 36 11.54 -63.35 -12.80
N ALA A 37 11.12 -63.96 -11.68
CA ALA A 37 11.87 -64.63 -10.59
C ALA A 37 13.16 -63.98 -10.03
N LEU A 38 13.17 -63.52 -8.77
CA LEU A 38 13.41 -64.29 -7.53
C LEU A 38 14.79 -64.96 -7.46
N ASP A 39 15.66 -64.45 -6.59
CA ASP A 39 16.59 -65.27 -5.82
C ASP A 39 16.78 -64.67 -4.41
N PRO A 40 16.59 -65.43 -3.32
CA PRO A 40 16.72 -64.95 -1.96
C PRO A 40 18.05 -65.36 -1.31
N GLY A 41 18.59 -64.47 -0.50
CA GLY A 41 19.39 -64.86 0.66
C GLY A 41 20.91 -64.70 0.52
N SER A 42 21.42 -63.65 1.14
CA SER A 42 22.59 -63.75 2.03
C SER A 42 22.74 -62.45 2.83
N ARG A 43 22.39 -62.52 4.12
CA ARG A 43 22.96 -61.65 5.14
C ARG A 43 24.36 -62.17 5.48
N PRO A 44 25.29 -61.29 5.88
CA PRO A 44 25.51 -61.21 7.32
C PRO A 44 25.53 -59.77 7.85
N SER A 45 25.10 -59.70 9.10
CA SER A 45 25.13 -58.58 10.03
C SER A 45 26.55 -58.16 10.44
N LEU A 46 26.77 -56.87 10.72
CA LEU A 46 27.15 -56.32 12.05
C LEU A 46 27.91 -54.96 11.97
N PHE A 47 27.53 -54.04 12.87
CA PHE A 47 28.20 -52.78 13.30
C PHE A 47 28.25 -51.61 12.28
N HIS A 48 27.90 -50.35 12.57
CA HIS A 48 27.73 -49.60 13.81
C HIS A 48 26.54 -48.63 13.72
N SER A 49 25.83 -48.50 14.83
CA SER A 49 24.95 -47.37 15.14
C SER A 49 25.75 -46.06 15.10
N ALA A 50 25.47 -45.22 14.11
CA ALA A 50 25.60 -43.78 14.26
C ALA A 50 24.19 -43.22 14.28
N ILE A 51 23.70 -42.94 15.49
CA ILE A 51 22.53 -42.08 15.68
C ILE A 51 22.99 -40.70 15.21
N ALA A 52 22.78 -40.41 13.92
CA ALA A 52 22.84 -39.05 13.42
C ALA A 52 21.61 -38.36 13.97
N THR A 53 21.76 -37.69 15.12
CA THR A 53 20.84 -36.66 15.55
C THR A 53 20.70 -35.67 14.39
N PRO A 54 19.50 -35.48 13.82
CA PRO A 54 19.29 -34.37 12.93
C PRO A 54 19.43 -33.12 13.78
N VAL A 55 20.59 -32.45 13.69
CA VAL A 55 20.72 -31.07 14.10
C VAL A 55 19.76 -30.32 13.19
N LEU A 56 18.57 -30.02 13.73
CA LEU A 56 17.69 -28.98 13.22
C LEU A 56 18.49 -27.69 13.28
N THR A 57 19.28 -27.43 12.24
CA THR A 57 19.70 -26.09 11.90
C THR A 57 18.40 -25.36 11.60
N ALA A 58 17.87 -24.66 12.61
CA ALA A 58 16.81 -23.70 12.42
C ALA A 58 17.26 -22.81 11.27
N THR A 59 16.61 -22.96 10.12
CA THR A 59 16.72 -21.98 9.04
C THR A 59 16.37 -20.66 9.68
N PRO A 60 17.26 -19.65 9.67
CA PRO A 60 16.95 -18.36 10.27
C PRO A 60 15.61 -17.91 9.71
N ASP A 61 14.68 -17.56 10.60
CA ASP A 61 13.36 -17.08 10.21
C ASP A 61 13.53 -16.04 9.11
N PRO A 62 12.79 -16.15 7.99
CA PRO A 62 12.95 -15.21 6.90
C PRO A 62 12.68 -13.82 7.46
N VAL A 63 13.72 -12.97 7.44
CA VAL A 63 13.61 -11.56 7.84
C VAL A 63 12.38 -11.00 7.11
N PRO A 64 11.39 -10.43 7.83
CA PRO A 64 10.17 -9.96 7.21
C PRO A 64 10.52 -8.92 6.14
N ARG A 65 10.19 -9.25 4.88
CA ARG A 65 10.45 -8.39 3.72
C ARG A 65 9.18 -7.67 3.35
N MET A 66 9.29 -6.36 3.15
CA MET A 66 8.19 -5.56 2.64
C MET A 66 8.11 -5.70 1.11
N ASN A 67 6.97 -6.15 0.60
CA ASN A 67 6.72 -6.22 -0.84
C ASN A 67 6.08 -4.90 -1.36
N LEU A 68 6.02 -4.74 -2.68
CA LEU A 68 5.50 -3.52 -3.31
C LEU A 68 4.02 -3.28 -2.98
N ILE A 69 3.24 -4.34 -2.84
CA ILE A 69 1.81 -4.26 -2.48
C ILE A 69 1.65 -3.68 -1.08
N GLN A 70 2.40 -4.20 -0.10
CA GLN A 70 2.41 -3.71 1.27
C GLN A 70 2.84 -2.24 1.32
N TYR A 71 3.83 -1.83 0.54
CA TYR A 71 4.20 -0.41 0.43
C TYR A 71 3.01 0.43 -0.06
N ALA A 72 2.34 0.00 -1.13
CA ALA A 72 1.19 0.70 -1.69
C ALA A 72 0.01 0.77 -0.71
N ASP A 73 -0.19 -0.28 0.09
CA ASP A 73 -1.21 -0.31 1.12
C ASP A 73 -0.91 0.66 2.26
N VAL A 74 0.36 0.84 2.65
CA VAL A 74 0.76 1.88 3.61
C VAL A 74 0.45 3.28 3.08
N ALA A 75 0.75 3.55 1.80
CA ALA A 75 0.42 4.83 1.18
C ALA A 75 -1.09 5.08 1.12
N ARG A 76 -1.88 4.04 0.83
CA ARG A 76 -3.36 4.11 0.85
C ARG A 76 -3.88 4.37 2.26
N ALA A 77 -3.39 3.65 3.26
CA ALA A 77 -3.78 3.84 4.65
C ALA A 77 -3.46 5.26 5.15
N ALA A 78 -2.32 5.83 4.76
CA ALA A 78 -1.98 7.22 5.08
C ALA A 78 -2.98 8.22 4.50
N ARG A 79 -3.41 8.02 3.24
CA ARG A 79 -4.43 8.84 2.59
C ARG A 79 -5.80 8.71 3.26
N ASP A 80 -6.19 7.49 3.62
CA ASP A 80 -7.47 7.22 4.29
C ASP A 80 -7.49 7.88 5.67
N LEU A 81 -6.39 7.79 6.42
CA LEU A 81 -6.19 8.48 7.69
C LEU A 81 -6.32 10.00 7.54
N ARG A 82 -5.62 10.61 6.57
CA ARG A 82 -5.75 12.05 6.30
C ARG A 82 -7.20 12.44 6.01
N SER A 83 -7.89 11.66 5.17
CA SER A 83 -9.27 11.94 4.78
C SER A 83 -10.21 11.88 5.99
N ALA A 84 -10.01 10.92 6.89
CA ALA A 84 -10.75 10.82 8.14
C ALA A 84 -10.48 12.03 9.06
N LEU A 85 -9.22 12.46 9.20
CA LEU A 85 -8.87 13.65 9.99
C LEU A 85 -9.52 14.92 9.44
N GLN A 86 -9.54 15.09 8.12
CA GLN A 86 -10.21 16.22 7.46
C GLN A 86 -11.73 16.19 7.65
N LEU A 87 -12.34 15.00 7.60
CA LEU A 87 -13.76 14.84 7.88
C LEU A 87 -14.10 15.26 9.31
N VAL A 88 -13.32 14.82 10.30
CA VAL A 88 -13.47 15.23 11.71
C VAL A 88 -13.33 16.75 11.85
N ALA A 89 -12.31 17.35 11.23
CA ALA A 89 -12.11 18.80 11.27
C ALA A 89 -13.34 19.55 10.69
N SER A 90 -13.82 19.17 9.51
CA SER A 90 -14.99 19.81 8.88
C SER A 90 -16.29 19.63 9.69
N SER A 91 -16.45 18.48 10.34
CA SER A 91 -17.61 18.21 11.21
C SER A 91 -17.56 19.08 12.46
N ALA A 92 -16.38 19.24 13.06
CA ALA A 92 -16.16 20.10 14.21
C ALA A 92 -16.41 21.58 13.89
N ASP A 93 -15.92 22.08 12.74
CA ASP A 93 -16.20 23.44 12.25
C ASP A 93 -17.71 23.66 12.01
N THR A 94 -18.38 22.69 11.39
CA THR A 94 -19.83 22.78 11.15
C THR A 94 -20.60 22.89 12.47
N LEU A 95 -20.28 22.03 13.45
CA LEU A 95 -20.93 22.07 14.76
C LEU A 95 -20.60 23.37 15.51
N HIS A 96 -19.34 23.82 15.46
CA HIS A 96 -18.90 25.08 16.02
C HIS A 96 -19.72 26.27 15.48
N ARG A 97 -19.89 26.37 14.16
CA ARG A 97 -20.70 27.43 13.52
C ARG A 97 -22.18 27.38 13.89
N ILE A 98 -22.76 26.18 13.97
CA ILE A 98 -24.16 26.01 14.39
C ILE A 98 -24.34 26.50 15.82
N LEU A 99 -23.45 26.11 16.74
CA LEU A 99 -23.53 26.54 18.14
C LEU A 99 -23.33 28.05 18.29
N LEU A 100 -22.38 28.66 17.55
CA LEU A 100 -22.22 30.12 17.52
C LEU A 100 -23.49 30.82 17.02
N THR A 101 -24.14 30.28 15.99
CA THR A 101 -25.40 30.82 15.46
C THR A 101 -26.52 30.73 16.49
N LEU A 102 -26.64 29.58 17.17
CA LEU A 102 -27.63 29.37 18.24
C LEU A 102 -27.41 30.34 19.41
N VAL A 103 -26.15 30.61 19.77
CA VAL A 103 -25.81 31.65 20.77
C VAL A 103 -26.21 33.05 20.28
N GLY A 104 -26.00 33.35 19.00
CA GLY A 104 -26.36 34.63 18.39
C GLY A 104 -27.88 34.87 18.25
N CYS A 105 -28.68 33.81 18.10
CA CYS A 105 -30.14 33.90 18.00
C CYS A 105 -30.85 34.22 19.32
N ARG A 106 -30.12 34.38 20.42
CA ARG A 106 -30.67 34.68 21.75
C ARG A 106 -31.13 36.14 21.82
N SER A 107 -32.37 36.38 21.42
CA SER A 107 -33.02 37.70 21.44
C SER A 107 -33.49 38.14 22.85
N SER A 108 -33.38 37.27 23.86
CA SER A 108 -33.81 37.52 25.24
C SER A 108 -32.77 36.95 26.21
N THR A 109 -31.98 37.82 26.84
CA THR A 109 -30.90 37.49 27.79
C THR A 109 -31.39 36.89 29.13
N LYS A 110 -32.67 36.51 29.24
CA LYS A 110 -33.28 36.00 30.47
C LYS A 110 -33.49 34.47 30.52
N GLU A 111 -33.14 33.71 29.48
CA GLU A 111 -33.61 32.32 29.35
C GLU A 111 -32.59 31.20 29.65
N LEU A 112 -31.26 31.43 29.67
CA LEU A 112 -30.34 30.42 30.25
C LEU A 112 -29.83 30.87 31.60
N GLU A 113 -29.75 29.89 32.48
CA GLU A 113 -28.93 29.95 33.67
C GLU A 113 -27.46 30.13 33.26
N GLN A 114 -26.73 30.99 33.97
CA GLN A 114 -25.34 31.38 33.64
C GLN A 114 -24.39 30.18 33.46
N HIS A 115 -24.64 29.07 34.16
CA HIS A 115 -23.81 27.87 34.05
C HIS A 115 -23.97 27.17 32.69
N VAL A 116 -25.17 27.14 32.12
CA VAL A 116 -25.43 26.53 30.81
C VAL A 116 -24.80 27.36 29.70
N GLU A 117 -24.82 28.69 29.83
CA GLU A 117 -24.15 29.59 28.88
C GLU A 117 -22.64 29.37 28.89
N GLY A 118 -22.09 29.21 30.08
CA GLY A 118 -20.70 28.87 30.28
C GLY A 118 -20.28 27.53 29.64
N ASP A 119 -21.02 26.46 29.92
CA ASP A 119 -20.75 25.13 29.35
C ASP A 119 -20.86 25.14 27.82
N LEU A 120 -21.79 25.93 27.27
CA LEU A 120 -21.93 26.12 25.83
C LEU A 120 -20.73 26.86 25.21
N LEU A 121 -20.23 27.91 25.86
CA LEU A 121 -19.02 28.62 25.43
C LEU A 121 -17.78 27.72 25.50
N PHE A 122 -17.67 26.89 26.55
CA PHE A 122 -16.62 25.90 26.66
C PHE A 122 -16.66 24.89 25.51
N LEU A 123 -17.85 24.35 25.19
CA LEU A 123 -18.03 23.42 24.07
C LEU A 123 -17.66 24.05 22.72
N ILE A 124 -18.08 25.30 22.47
CA ILE A 124 -17.76 26.07 21.27
C ILE A 124 -16.23 26.18 21.10
N GLN A 125 -15.52 26.59 22.15
CA GLN A 125 -14.06 26.73 22.10
C GLN A 125 -13.33 25.39 21.98
N MET A 126 -13.85 24.32 22.60
CA MET A 126 -13.33 22.97 22.43
C MET A 126 -13.46 22.48 20.99
N LEU A 127 -14.60 22.72 20.33
CA LEU A 127 -14.81 22.31 18.94
C LEU A 127 -13.87 23.05 17.99
N GLU A 128 -13.63 24.33 18.24
CA GLU A 128 -12.66 25.12 17.50
C GLU A 128 -11.22 24.60 17.69
N ALA A 129 -10.85 24.21 18.91
CA ALA A 129 -9.56 23.57 19.17
C ALA A 129 -9.44 22.19 18.48
N LEU A 130 -10.51 21.39 18.51
CA LEU A 130 -10.57 20.09 17.84
C LEU A 130 -10.43 20.22 16.32
N GLU A 131 -11.15 21.16 15.70
CA GLU A 131 -11.07 21.46 14.27
C GLU A 131 -9.61 21.74 13.87
N ARG A 132 -8.99 22.75 14.50
CA ARG A 132 -7.63 23.17 14.18
C ARG A 132 -6.61 22.03 14.36
N THR A 133 -6.77 21.25 15.41
CA THR A 133 -5.89 20.12 15.72
C THR A 133 -5.96 19.06 14.64
N HIS A 134 -7.17 18.63 14.25
CA HIS A 134 -7.34 17.58 13.24
C HIS A 134 -7.00 18.08 11.83
N ALA A 135 -7.22 19.37 11.53
CA ALA A 135 -6.74 19.98 10.29
C ALA A 135 -5.19 19.94 10.22
N ARG A 136 -4.52 20.39 11.28
CA ARG A 136 -3.04 20.37 11.38
C ARG A 136 -2.48 18.94 11.30
N LEU A 137 -3.12 17.97 11.94
CA LEU A 137 -2.76 16.55 11.82
C LEU A 137 -2.92 16.03 10.40
N GLY A 138 -4.02 16.39 9.72
CA GLY A 138 -4.25 16.03 8.33
C GLY A 138 -3.13 16.56 7.42
N ASP A 139 -2.72 17.81 7.61
CA ASP A 139 -1.61 18.43 6.85
C ASP A 139 -0.26 17.77 7.17
N LEU A 140 -0.03 17.41 8.43
CA LEU A 140 1.17 16.69 8.85
C LEU A 140 1.24 15.31 8.18
N VAL A 141 0.15 14.55 8.19
CA VAL A 141 0.07 13.25 7.50
C VAL A 141 0.28 13.41 5.99
N LEU A 142 -0.29 14.44 5.36
CA LEU A 142 -0.08 14.71 3.94
C LEU A 142 1.40 14.94 3.62
N ARG A 143 2.03 15.89 4.33
CA ARG A 143 3.38 16.38 4.06
C ARG A 143 4.45 15.34 4.39
N ASP A 144 4.32 14.69 5.54
CA ASP A 144 5.40 13.87 6.09
C ASP A 144 5.26 12.39 5.70
N LEU A 145 4.04 11.94 5.37
CA LEU A 145 3.73 10.55 5.08
C LEU A 145 3.15 10.32 3.68
N GLU A 146 1.94 10.81 3.37
CA GLU A 146 1.25 10.46 2.12
C GLU A 146 2.00 10.92 0.87
N ALA A 147 2.32 12.21 0.74
CA ALA A 147 2.94 12.74 -0.47
C ALA A 147 4.32 12.11 -0.76
N PRO A 148 5.20 11.93 0.24
CA PRO A 148 6.46 11.23 0.02
C PRO A 148 6.30 9.74 -0.35
N LEU A 149 5.35 9.03 0.27
CA LEU A 149 5.10 7.61 -0.08
C LEU A 149 4.59 7.47 -1.52
N VAL A 150 3.72 8.39 -1.96
CA VAL A 150 3.23 8.40 -3.34
C VAL A 150 4.38 8.70 -4.32
N ALA A 151 5.22 9.69 -4.02
CA ALA A 151 6.38 10.00 -4.84
C ALA A 151 7.39 8.84 -4.92
N ASP A 152 7.62 8.14 -3.80
CA ASP A 152 8.46 6.96 -3.77
C ASP A 152 7.87 5.80 -4.62
N LEU A 153 6.55 5.58 -4.59
CA LEU A 153 5.90 4.59 -5.46
C LEU A 153 6.07 4.91 -6.95
N GLU A 154 5.93 6.17 -7.33
CA GLU A 154 6.17 6.61 -8.72
C GLU A 154 7.63 6.38 -9.13
N ALA A 155 8.57 6.69 -8.24
CA ALA A 155 10.00 6.45 -8.46
C ALA A 155 10.33 4.95 -8.56
N ILE A 156 9.76 4.10 -7.70
CA ILE A 156 9.93 2.64 -7.75
C ILE A 156 9.38 2.11 -9.08
N ASN A 157 8.19 2.53 -9.49
CA ASN A 157 7.58 2.08 -10.74
C ASN A 157 8.42 2.50 -11.96
N ALA A 158 8.91 3.74 -11.99
CA ALA A 158 9.79 4.20 -13.07
C ALA A 158 11.07 3.35 -13.15
N ALA A 159 11.74 3.14 -12.01
CA ALA A 159 12.94 2.32 -11.95
C ALA A 159 12.69 0.85 -12.32
N ALA A 160 11.57 0.28 -11.88
CA ALA A 160 11.17 -1.09 -12.23
C ALA A 160 10.96 -1.25 -13.74
N VAL A 161 10.30 -0.29 -14.39
CA VAL A 161 10.09 -0.29 -15.85
C VAL A 161 11.43 -0.20 -16.60
N ASP A 162 12.35 0.66 -16.17
CA ASP A 162 13.66 0.79 -16.79
C ASP A 162 14.48 -0.51 -16.69
N VAL A 163 14.47 -1.16 -15.52
CA VAL A 163 15.14 -2.45 -15.31
C VAL A 163 14.46 -3.55 -16.13
N GLN A 164 13.14 -3.59 -16.17
CA GLN A 164 12.39 -4.55 -16.97
C GLN A 164 12.73 -4.43 -18.45
N ARG A 165 12.82 -3.21 -18.99
CA ARG A 165 13.24 -2.96 -20.37
C ARG A 165 14.66 -3.47 -20.65
N GLN A 166 15.61 -3.20 -19.76
CA GLN A 166 16.98 -3.71 -19.88
C GLN A 166 17.02 -5.24 -19.86
N ASN A 167 16.23 -5.86 -18.99
CA ASN A 167 16.10 -7.31 -18.89
C ASN A 167 15.43 -7.92 -20.12
N GLU A 168 14.41 -7.27 -20.71
CA GLU A 168 13.81 -7.69 -21.97
C GLU A 168 14.83 -7.70 -23.12
N ASP A 169 15.64 -6.66 -23.23
CA ASP A 169 16.68 -6.60 -24.26
C ASP A 169 17.76 -7.66 -24.03
N LYS A 170 18.11 -7.93 -22.78
CA LYS A 170 18.99 -9.05 -22.40
C LYS A 170 18.37 -10.42 -22.72
N LEU A 171 17.08 -10.62 -22.47
CA LEU A 171 16.36 -11.85 -22.81
C LEU A 171 16.33 -12.08 -24.32
N LYS A 172 16.09 -11.03 -25.13
CA LYS A 172 16.17 -11.11 -26.60
C LYS A 172 17.56 -11.52 -27.06
N LEU A 173 18.61 -10.99 -26.43
CA LEU A 173 20.00 -11.37 -26.73
C LEU A 173 20.27 -12.84 -26.37
N LEU A 174 19.90 -13.26 -25.15
CA LEU A 174 20.08 -14.63 -24.68
C LEU A 174 19.29 -15.63 -25.53
N ALA A 175 18.09 -15.29 -25.98
CA ALA A 175 17.29 -16.13 -26.87
C ALA A 175 17.95 -16.31 -28.25
N ARG A 176 18.58 -15.26 -28.80
CA ARG A 176 19.38 -15.37 -30.03
C ARG A 176 20.60 -16.27 -29.81
N GLN A 177 21.34 -16.05 -28.72
CA GLN A 177 22.49 -16.88 -28.36
C GLN A 177 22.12 -18.35 -28.15
N LEU A 178 20.96 -18.62 -27.53
CA LEU A 178 20.45 -19.96 -27.34
C LEU A 178 20.17 -20.65 -28.68
N LYS A 179 19.48 -19.95 -29.59
CA LYS A 179 19.18 -20.46 -30.94
C LYS A 179 20.45 -20.73 -31.74
N ASP A 180 21.43 -19.83 -31.65
CA ASP A 180 22.72 -19.99 -32.33
C ASP A 180 23.51 -21.18 -31.75
N ALA A 181 23.57 -21.30 -30.42
CA ALA A 181 24.20 -22.42 -29.72
C ALA A 181 23.49 -23.76 -30.00
N GLU A 182 22.16 -23.78 -30.11
CA GLU A 182 21.38 -24.96 -30.46
C GLU A 182 21.71 -25.40 -31.89
N SER A 183 21.77 -24.44 -32.83
CA SER A 183 22.16 -24.74 -34.21
C SER A 183 23.58 -25.28 -34.32
N ALA A 184 24.52 -24.75 -33.52
CA ALA A 184 25.89 -25.22 -33.45
C ALA A 184 25.98 -26.63 -32.83
N SER A 185 25.25 -26.86 -31.74
CA SER A 185 25.12 -28.17 -31.09
C SER A 185 24.57 -29.20 -32.06
N LEU A 186 23.50 -28.90 -32.81
CA LEU A 186 22.95 -29.79 -33.83
C LEU A 186 23.97 -30.15 -34.93
N ARG A 187 24.82 -29.20 -35.36
CA ARG A 187 25.92 -29.48 -36.30
C ARG A 187 26.95 -30.43 -35.68
N THR A 188 27.40 -30.17 -34.45
CA THR A 188 28.33 -31.08 -33.74
C THR A 188 27.73 -32.46 -33.49
N ARG A 189 26.41 -32.53 -33.21
CA ARG A 189 25.63 -33.76 -33.06
C ARG A 189 25.54 -34.56 -34.35
N ARG A 190 25.57 -33.93 -35.53
CA ARG A 190 25.66 -34.66 -36.81
C ARG A 190 27.07 -35.20 -37.07
N ALA A 191 28.10 -34.58 -36.51
CA ALA A 191 29.50 -35.03 -36.57
C ALA A 191 29.90 -36.07 -35.50
N LYS A 192 28.90 -36.64 -34.79
CA LYS A 192 28.90 -37.48 -33.58
C LYS A 192 30.03 -38.50 -33.36
N HIS A 193 30.68 -39.00 -34.41
CA HIS A 193 31.68 -40.06 -34.28
C HIS A 193 33.11 -39.56 -34.05
N ARG A 194 33.36 -38.24 -34.14
CA ARG A 194 34.74 -37.71 -34.08
C ARG A 194 35.09 -36.96 -32.80
N ASP A 195 34.11 -36.39 -32.08
CA ASP A 195 34.41 -35.58 -30.89
C ASP A 195 33.24 -35.48 -29.88
N LEU A 196 33.18 -36.44 -28.95
CA LEU A 196 32.19 -36.48 -27.86
C LEU A 196 32.36 -35.33 -26.86
N VAL A 197 33.60 -34.87 -26.66
CA VAL A 197 33.92 -33.79 -25.72
C VAL A 197 33.35 -32.47 -26.23
N ALA A 198 33.50 -32.18 -27.52
CA ALA A 198 32.89 -31.01 -28.15
C ALA A 198 31.36 -30.97 -28.01
N TYR A 199 30.70 -32.13 -28.09
CA TYR A 199 29.24 -32.22 -27.89
C TYR A 199 28.83 -31.99 -26.43
N GLN A 200 29.59 -32.51 -25.46
CA GLN A 200 29.32 -32.24 -24.04
C GLN A 200 29.50 -30.74 -23.71
N GLN A 201 30.54 -30.10 -24.24
CA GLN A 201 30.77 -28.67 -24.09
C GLN A 201 29.61 -27.84 -24.69
N SER A 202 29.07 -28.22 -25.85
CA SER A 202 27.95 -27.51 -26.47
C SER A 202 26.65 -27.63 -25.65
N LEU A 203 26.42 -28.78 -25.00
CA LEU A 203 25.30 -28.94 -24.05
C LEU A 203 25.48 -28.09 -22.78
N THR A 204 26.69 -27.97 -22.24
CA THR A 204 26.97 -27.11 -21.10
C THR A 204 26.68 -25.64 -21.41
N VAL A 205 27.05 -25.17 -22.60
CA VAL A 205 26.75 -23.80 -23.05
C VAL A 205 25.24 -23.56 -23.14
N LEU A 206 24.48 -24.49 -23.73
CA LEU A 206 23.02 -24.40 -23.79
C LEU A 206 22.38 -24.33 -22.40
N ASN A 207 22.81 -25.18 -21.47
CA ASN A 207 22.28 -25.18 -20.10
C ASN A 207 22.58 -23.86 -19.38
N ASN A 208 23.79 -23.32 -19.53
CA ASN A 208 24.17 -22.04 -18.91
C ASN A 208 23.31 -20.88 -19.44
N ILE A 209 23.03 -20.84 -20.75
CA ILE A 209 22.16 -19.81 -21.33
C ILE A 209 20.72 -19.96 -20.81
N ALA A 210 20.20 -21.19 -20.74
CA ALA A 210 18.86 -21.45 -20.23
C ALA A 210 18.70 -21.06 -18.75
N LEU A 211 19.70 -21.34 -17.92
CA LEU A 211 19.72 -20.91 -16.51
C LEU A 211 19.74 -19.38 -16.39
N GLU A 212 20.50 -18.69 -17.23
CA GLU A 212 20.54 -17.22 -17.21
C GLU A 212 19.23 -16.59 -17.68
N ILE A 213 18.54 -17.18 -18.67
CA ILE A 213 17.18 -16.77 -19.07
C ILE A 213 16.23 -16.86 -17.87
N LYS A 214 16.18 -18.03 -17.22
CA LYS A 214 15.32 -18.25 -16.04
C LYS A 214 15.65 -17.26 -14.90
N ARG A 215 16.94 -16.97 -14.70
CA ARG A 215 17.39 -16.01 -13.69
C ARG A 215 16.87 -14.60 -13.99
N VAL A 216 16.99 -14.15 -15.24
CA VAL A 216 16.53 -12.81 -15.66
C VAL A 216 15.00 -12.70 -15.61
N GLU A 217 14.28 -13.75 -15.99
CA GLU A 217 12.81 -13.82 -15.85
C GLU A 217 12.38 -13.70 -14.39
N THR A 218 13.04 -14.43 -13.48
CA THR A 218 12.76 -14.36 -12.05
C THR A 218 13.00 -12.94 -11.52
N LEU A 219 14.12 -12.32 -11.91
CA LEU A 219 14.47 -10.95 -11.51
C LEU A 219 13.42 -9.94 -12.00
N ASN A 220 12.87 -10.12 -13.21
CA ASN A 220 11.80 -9.26 -13.73
C ASN A 220 10.52 -9.29 -12.92
N VAL A 221 10.20 -10.43 -12.30
CA VAL A 221 9.01 -10.59 -11.45
C VAL A 221 9.24 -9.93 -10.09
N VAL A 222 10.43 -10.05 -9.50
CA VAL A 222 10.70 -9.61 -8.13
C VAL A 222 11.28 -8.20 -8.00
N ILE A 223 11.66 -7.54 -9.11
CA ILE A 223 12.34 -6.24 -9.07
C ILE A 223 11.55 -5.16 -8.30
N GLY A 224 10.22 -5.15 -8.43
CA GLY A 224 9.37 -4.20 -7.71
C GLY A 224 9.45 -4.41 -6.19
N ASP A 225 9.46 -5.67 -5.75
CA ASP A 225 9.56 -6.02 -4.33
C ASP A 225 10.96 -5.72 -3.78
N GLU A 226 12.02 -6.00 -4.54
CA GLU A 226 13.39 -5.65 -4.14
C GLU A 226 13.58 -4.13 -3.98
N LEU A 227 12.98 -3.34 -4.88
CA LEU A 227 13.04 -1.88 -4.81
C LEU A 227 12.21 -1.34 -3.64
N ALA A 228 11.06 -1.94 -3.35
CA ALA A 228 10.25 -1.60 -2.18
C ALA A 228 10.95 -1.95 -0.86
N GLU A 229 11.57 -3.13 -0.77
CA GLU A 229 12.31 -3.60 0.40
C GLU A 229 13.44 -2.62 0.78
N ARG A 230 14.18 -2.11 -0.21
CA ARG A 230 15.23 -1.09 0.01
C ARG A 230 14.70 0.22 0.60
N ARG A 231 13.41 0.50 0.45
CA ARG A 231 12.77 1.72 0.99
C ARG A 231 12.17 1.52 2.37
N LEU A 232 12.12 0.29 2.90
CA LEU A 232 11.56 0.00 4.22
C LEU A 232 12.13 0.91 5.34
N PRO A 233 13.46 1.12 5.47
CA PRO A 233 13.98 1.98 6.54
C PRO A 233 13.48 3.43 6.42
N VAL A 234 13.30 3.93 5.20
CA VAL A 234 12.78 5.28 4.94
C VAL A 234 11.32 5.38 5.37
N VAL A 235 10.50 4.38 5.05
CA VAL A 235 9.09 4.32 5.46
C VAL A 235 8.97 4.30 6.98
N LEU A 236 9.74 3.45 7.66
CA LEU A 236 9.74 3.35 9.12
C LEU A 236 10.16 4.66 9.79
N ASN A 237 11.19 5.33 9.27
CA ASN A 237 11.62 6.63 9.77
C ASN A 237 10.54 7.71 9.61
N ARG A 238 9.81 7.71 8.48
CA ARG A 238 8.68 8.62 8.25
C ARG A 238 7.56 8.35 9.24
N LEU A 239 7.15 7.08 9.40
CA LEU A 239 6.12 6.69 10.37
C LEU A 239 6.49 7.12 11.80
N ALA A 240 7.75 6.93 12.20
CA ALA A 240 8.25 7.34 13.52
C ALA A 240 8.32 8.87 13.69
N ALA A 241 8.58 9.63 12.62
CA ALA A 241 8.52 11.09 12.66
C ALA A 241 7.06 11.58 12.76
N THR A 242 6.18 11.04 11.92
CA THR A 242 4.75 11.36 11.90
C THR A 242 4.08 11.01 13.23
N SER A 243 4.40 9.87 13.85
CA SER A 243 3.84 9.48 15.15
C SER A 243 4.24 10.44 16.27
N ARG A 244 5.51 10.89 16.29
CA ARG A 244 5.97 11.91 17.24
C ARG A 244 5.29 13.26 17.02
N GLY A 245 5.14 13.67 15.76
CA GLY A 245 4.41 14.89 15.40
C GLY A 245 2.93 14.83 15.82
N ALA A 246 2.30 13.67 15.64
CA ALA A 246 0.93 13.43 16.06
C ALA A 246 0.79 13.48 17.60
N ALA A 247 1.70 12.82 18.32
CA ALA A 247 1.73 12.86 19.78
C ALA A 247 1.88 14.29 20.32
N ALA A 248 2.81 15.08 19.77
CA ALA A 248 2.98 16.47 20.14
C ALA A 248 1.71 17.30 19.89
N THR A 249 1.05 17.09 18.74
CA THR A 249 -0.18 17.82 18.38
C THR A 249 -1.36 17.47 19.30
N TYR A 250 -1.48 16.22 19.75
CA TYR A 250 -2.50 15.84 20.73
C TYR A 250 -2.18 16.34 22.15
N LEU A 251 -0.91 16.45 22.52
CA LEU A 251 -0.51 17.09 23.77
C LEU A 251 -0.87 18.59 23.76
N ASP A 252 -0.61 19.29 22.64
CA ASP A 252 -1.03 20.69 22.46
C ASP A 252 -2.55 20.85 22.66
N LEU A 253 -3.36 19.93 22.10
CA LEU A 253 -4.82 19.93 22.29
C LEU A 253 -5.20 19.71 23.76
N ALA A 254 -4.57 18.74 24.43
CA ALA A 254 -4.85 18.47 25.84
C ALA A 254 -4.55 19.68 26.73
N ASP A 255 -3.45 20.39 26.46
CA ASP A 255 -3.09 21.60 27.19
C ASP A 255 -4.02 22.77 26.86
N ALA A 256 -4.46 22.90 25.61
CA ALA A 256 -5.49 23.86 25.24
C ALA A 256 -6.81 23.60 25.99
N VAL A 257 -7.28 22.35 26.05
CA VAL A 257 -8.50 22.00 26.79
C VAL A 257 -8.36 22.27 28.30
N ARG A 258 -7.20 21.95 28.90
CA ARG A 258 -6.93 22.28 30.30
C ARG A 258 -6.93 23.78 30.55
N TYR A 259 -6.37 24.56 29.64
CA TYR A 259 -6.39 26.02 29.72
C TYR A 259 -7.82 26.55 29.62
N LEU A 260 -8.60 26.09 28.64
CA LEU A 260 -10.00 26.45 28.46
C LEU A 260 -10.81 26.19 29.73
N ALA A 261 -10.63 25.02 30.34
CA ALA A 261 -11.33 24.67 31.57
C ALA A 261 -10.98 25.54 32.78
N ARG A 262 -9.76 26.11 32.82
CA ARG A 262 -9.35 27.07 33.85
C ARG A 262 -9.88 28.47 33.57
N ALA A 263 -9.85 28.89 32.31
CA ALA A 263 -10.30 30.22 31.87
C ALA A 263 -11.82 30.38 31.95
N ILE A 264 -12.55 29.27 31.88
CA ILE A 264 -14.00 29.19 31.85
C ILE A 264 -14.46 28.45 33.13
N PRO A 265 -14.39 29.10 34.31
CA PRO A 265 -14.58 28.43 35.61
C PRO A 265 -16.05 28.11 35.85
N HIS A 266 -16.46 26.87 35.60
CA HIS A 266 -17.83 26.40 35.83
C HIS A 266 -17.82 25.10 36.63
N ALA A 267 -18.81 24.94 37.51
CA ALA A 267 -18.87 23.82 38.42
C ALA A 267 -18.93 22.46 37.69
N GLY A 268 -19.62 22.39 36.54
CA GLY A 268 -19.78 21.16 35.74
C GLY A 268 -18.49 20.69 35.06
N VAL A 269 -17.76 21.59 34.41
CA VAL A 269 -16.46 21.27 33.77
C VAL A 269 -15.39 20.97 34.81
N ALA A 270 -15.34 21.73 35.90
CA ALA A 270 -14.41 21.47 37.00
C ALA A 270 -14.69 20.12 37.69
N THR A 271 -15.96 19.75 37.90
CA THR A 271 -16.31 18.42 38.41
C THR A 271 -15.97 17.33 37.40
N ALA A 272 -16.28 17.48 36.11
CA ALA A 272 -15.94 16.50 35.08
C ALA A 272 -14.43 16.25 34.98
N ILE A 273 -13.61 17.30 35.06
CA ILE A 273 -12.15 17.19 35.07
C ILE A 273 -11.64 16.52 36.33
N ASN A 274 -12.20 16.88 37.49
CA ASN A 274 -11.84 16.22 38.75
C ASN A 274 -12.23 14.74 38.74
N TYR A 275 -13.37 14.36 38.14
CA TYR A 275 -13.74 12.95 37.93
C TYR A 275 -12.78 12.24 36.98
N ALA A 276 -12.38 12.86 35.86
CA ALA A 276 -11.43 12.28 34.92
C ALA A 276 -10.02 12.15 35.51
N ALA A 277 -9.60 13.07 36.38
CA ALA A 277 -8.32 13.04 37.09
C ALA A 277 -8.34 12.08 38.30
N ALA A 278 -9.52 11.80 38.86
CA ALA A 278 -9.71 10.89 39.97
C ALA A 278 -9.89 9.43 39.55
N ASP A 279 -10.00 9.12 38.26
CA ASP A 279 -10.07 7.75 37.75
C ASP A 279 -8.68 7.08 37.82
N PRO A 280 -8.47 6.12 38.74
CA PRO A 280 -7.18 5.44 38.89
C PRO A 280 -6.84 4.53 37.69
N ALA A 281 -7.77 4.25 36.79
CA ALA A 281 -7.50 3.49 35.56
C ALA A 281 -6.79 4.32 34.47
N LEU A 282 -6.82 5.65 34.58
CA LEU A 282 -6.16 6.60 33.67
C LEU A 282 -4.90 7.24 34.28
N ALA A 283 -4.61 6.97 35.55
CA ALA A 283 -3.33 7.34 36.15
C ALA A 283 -2.20 6.54 35.45
N PRO A 284 -1.10 7.20 35.03
CA PRO A 284 0.05 6.46 34.50
C PRO A 284 0.54 5.52 35.60
N SER A 285 0.29 4.22 35.41
CA SER A 285 0.70 3.21 36.38
C SER A 285 2.22 3.31 36.59
N PRO A 286 2.72 3.42 37.84
CA PRO A 286 4.14 3.57 38.13
C PRO A 286 4.97 2.33 37.75
N GLU A 287 4.35 1.23 37.32
CA GLU A 287 5.04 0.02 36.85
C GLU A 287 5.59 0.10 35.41
N LEU A 288 5.35 1.18 34.67
CA LEU A 288 5.93 1.36 33.32
C LEU A 288 7.11 2.34 33.25
N ALA A 289 7.67 2.75 34.40
CA ALA A 289 8.99 3.35 34.46
C ALA A 289 10.09 2.28 34.29
N VAL A 290 10.04 1.52 33.20
CA VAL A 290 11.18 0.73 32.75
C VAL A 290 12.17 1.75 32.18
N PRO A 291 13.38 1.89 32.75
CA PRO A 291 14.41 2.68 32.08
C PRO A 291 14.63 2.08 30.69
N LEU A 292 14.67 2.94 29.67
CA LEU A 292 15.07 2.61 28.29
C LEU A 292 16.53 2.13 28.25
N SER A 293 16.82 0.99 28.88
CA SER A 293 18.00 0.19 28.63
C SER A 293 17.61 -0.86 27.60
N VAL A 294 18.01 -0.59 26.36
CA VAL A 294 17.90 -1.51 25.21
C VAL A 294 18.51 -2.87 25.60
N PRO A 295 17.73 -3.96 25.68
CA PRO A 295 18.30 -5.29 25.75
C PRO A 295 18.67 -5.72 24.34
N LYS A 296 19.96 -5.95 24.12
CA LYS A 296 20.42 -6.85 23.06
C LYS A 296 19.92 -8.25 23.42
N ASP A 297 19.23 -8.86 22.46
CA ASP A 297 18.91 -10.29 22.37
C ASP A 297 17.86 -10.82 23.37
N ALA A 298 16.65 -11.14 22.85
CA ALA A 298 16.06 -12.48 22.89
C ALA A 298 14.58 -12.47 22.47
N HIS A 299 14.26 -13.36 21.52
CA HIS A 299 12.93 -13.82 21.16
C HIS A 299 12.21 -14.51 22.33
N CYS A 300 10.88 -14.38 22.43
CA CYS A 300 9.94 -15.51 22.51
C CYS A 300 8.49 -15.03 22.41
N MET A 301 7.66 -15.83 21.73
CA MET A 301 6.25 -15.57 21.41
C MET A 301 5.29 -15.72 22.58
N THR A 302 4.15 -15.05 22.54
CA THR A 302 2.86 -15.65 22.94
C THR A 302 1.70 -15.06 22.13
N THR A 303 0.90 -15.95 21.55
CA THR A 303 -0.28 -15.74 20.72
C THR A 303 -1.55 -15.48 21.53
N ALA A 304 -2.32 -14.46 21.17
CA ALA A 304 -3.77 -14.35 21.44
C ALA A 304 -4.36 -13.42 20.35
N SER A 305 -5.02 -13.93 19.31
CA SER A 305 -6.45 -14.29 19.28
C SER A 305 -7.31 -13.31 20.06
N MET A 306 -7.90 -12.33 19.38
CA MET A 306 -9.29 -11.89 19.57
C MET A 306 -9.69 -10.99 18.40
N ALA A 307 -10.78 -11.38 17.76
CA ALA A 307 -11.48 -10.62 16.73
C ALA A 307 -11.95 -9.27 17.29
N SER A 308 -11.87 -8.21 16.49
CA SER A 308 -12.50 -6.92 16.78
C SER A 308 -13.68 -6.70 15.82
N PRO A 309 -14.86 -6.27 16.31
CA PRO A 309 -16.09 -6.25 15.54
C PRO A 309 -16.18 -5.00 14.65
N VAL A 310 -16.59 -5.22 13.39
CA VAL A 310 -16.99 -4.18 12.44
C VAL A 310 -18.43 -3.73 12.78
N PRO A 311 -18.73 -2.43 12.90
CA PRO A 311 -20.10 -1.97 13.09
C PRO A 311 -20.95 -2.09 11.80
N PRO A 312 -22.24 -2.43 11.90
CA PRO A 312 -23.10 -2.64 10.74
C PRO A 312 -23.49 -1.32 10.05
N VAL A 313 -23.35 -1.30 8.72
CA VAL A 313 -23.90 -0.26 7.85
C VAL A 313 -25.40 -0.53 7.68
N HIS A 314 -26.25 0.35 8.20
CA HIS A 314 -27.69 0.31 7.94
C HIS A 314 -27.98 0.85 6.53
N THR A 315 -28.24 -0.03 5.58
CA THR A 315 -28.91 0.27 4.31
C THR A 315 -30.42 0.33 4.54
N ALA A 316 -30.98 1.53 4.58
CA ALA A 316 -32.43 1.72 4.49
C ALA A 316 -32.88 1.56 3.03
N VAL A 317 -33.46 0.41 2.72
CA VAL A 317 -34.23 0.18 1.48
C VAL A 317 -35.69 0.50 1.81
N ALA A 318 -36.19 1.63 1.33
CA ALA A 318 -37.62 1.90 1.25
C ALA A 318 -38.07 1.66 -0.20
N ALA A 319 -38.83 0.59 -0.40
CA ALA A 319 -39.53 0.30 -1.64
C ALA A 319 -41.03 0.48 -1.42
N SER A 320 -41.61 1.45 -2.13
CA SER A 320 -43.02 1.54 -2.55
C SER A 320 -43.05 2.73 -3.52
N GLY A 321 -43.37 2.64 -4.81
CA GLY A 321 -44.43 1.86 -5.43
C GLY A 321 -45.55 2.83 -5.82
N ALA A 322 -45.54 3.32 -7.08
CA ALA A 322 -46.71 3.63 -7.93
C ALA A 322 -46.47 4.78 -8.93
N GLU A 323 -46.65 4.42 -10.21
CA GLU A 323 -47.36 5.17 -11.27
C GLU A 323 -46.72 6.39 -11.97
N SER A 324 -46.34 6.16 -13.23
CA SER A 324 -46.24 7.16 -14.31
C SER A 324 -47.60 7.78 -14.65
N PRO A 325 -47.65 8.97 -15.28
CA PRO A 325 -47.72 8.96 -16.75
C PRO A 325 -46.89 10.05 -17.48
N VAL A 326 -46.52 9.69 -18.71
CA VAL A 326 -46.02 10.49 -19.85
C VAL A 326 -47.13 11.48 -20.28
N PRO A 327 -46.84 12.71 -20.78
CA PRO A 327 -46.72 12.87 -22.24
C PRO A 327 -45.82 13.99 -22.81
N SER A 328 -45.37 13.70 -24.04
CA SER A 328 -45.26 14.58 -25.23
C SER A 328 -44.19 15.67 -25.34
N HIS A 329 -43.26 15.43 -26.26
CA HIS A 329 -42.53 16.44 -27.05
C HIS A 329 -43.47 17.33 -27.89
N PRO A 330 -42.98 18.50 -28.35
CA PRO A 330 -42.70 18.59 -29.78
C PRO A 330 -41.40 19.34 -30.16
N SER A 331 -40.75 18.78 -31.18
CA SER A 331 -40.16 19.41 -32.39
C SER A 331 -39.27 20.67 -32.34
N THR A 332 -38.07 20.48 -32.89
CA THR A 332 -37.05 21.45 -33.37
C THR A 332 -37.57 22.57 -34.30
N PRO A 333 -36.77 23.63 -34.56
CA PRO A 333 -35.94 23.59 -35.79
C PRO A 333 -34.53 24.19 -35.68
N LEU A 334 -33.73 23.81 -36.68
CA LEU A 334 -32.40 24.28 -37.04
C LEU A 334 -32.26 25.81 -37.08
N THR A 335 -31.09 26.34 -36.72
CA THR A 335 -30.42 27.34 -37.57
C THR A 335 -28.89 27.29 -37.41
N ARG A 336 -28.22 26.94 -38.49
CA ARG A 336 -26.80 27.22 -38.75
C ARG A 336 -26.76 28.50 -39.58
N PRO A 337 -25.76 29.36 -39.38
CA PRO A 337 -25.10 29.93 -40.54
C PRO A 337 -23.60 29.67 -40.55
N ARG A 338 -23.13 29.72 -41.78
CA ARG A 338 -21.82 29.41 -42.33
C ARG A 338 -21.07 30.73 -42.55
N SER A 339 -19.77 30.62 -42.86
CA SER A 339 -18.91 31.59 -43.57
C SER A 339 -18.05 32.48 -42.66
N ALA A 340 -16.72 32.31 -42.66
CA ALA A 340 -15.71 32.88 -43.60
C ALA A 340 -15.19 34.22 -43.04
N MET A 341 -13.99 34.75 -43.27
CA MET A 341 -12.73 34.41 -43.91
C MET A 341 -11.81 35.62 -43.58
N SER A 342 -10.50 35.40 -43.45
CA SER A 342 -9.44 36.43 -43.64
C SER A 342 -9.36 37.52 -42.55
N SER A 343 -8.27 38.22 -42.28
CA SER A 343 -6.99 38.44 -42.97
C SER A 343 -6.02 39.17 -42.03
N SER A 344 -4.72 39.10 -42.37
CA SER A 344 -3.61 40.07 -42.11
C SER A 344 -3.20 40.35 -40.66
N ALA A 345 -1.94 40.14 -40.22
CA ALA A 345 -0.64 40.57 -40.74
C ALA A 345 -0.40 42.09 -40.69
N VAL A 346 0.15 42.59 -39.57
CA VAL A 346 0.96 43.82 -39.40
C VAL A 346 1.75 43.58 -38.09
N GLY A 347 3.08 43.53 -37.97
CA GLY A 347 4.16 44.09 -38.77
C GLY A 347 4.55 45.47 -38.23
N SER A 348 5.38 45.56 -37.16
CA SER A 348 6.29 46.70 -36.87
C SER A 348 7.08 46.52 -35.55
N ARG A 349 8.35 46.13 -35.65
CA ARG A 349 9.50 46.76 -34.95
C ARG A 349 10.07 47.81 -35.95
N PRO A 350 10.93 48.81 -35.62
CA PRO A 350 12.00 48.80 -34.59
C PRO A 350 12.32 50.19 -33.94
N TYR A 351 13.49 50.23 -33.25
CA TYR A 351 14.24 51.35 -32.65
C TYR A 351 13.81 51.77 -31.22
N GLY A 352 14.72 52.03 -30.27
CA GLY A 352 16.16 52.25 -30.38
C GLY A 352 16.91 52.03 -29.06
N SER A 353 18.22 51.99 -29.24
CA SER A 353 19.33 51.86 -28.31
C SER A 353 19.45 52.96 -27.24
N ALA A 354 20.08 52.58 -26.12
CA ALA A 354 21.26 53.27 -25.60
C ALA A 354 22.34 52.22 -25.35
#